data_AF-A6LJE0-F1
#
_entry.id   AF-A6LJE0-F1
#
_cell.length_a   1.000
_cell.length_b   1.000
_cell.length_c   1.000
_cell.angle_alpha   90.00
_cell.angle_beta   90.00
_cell.angle_gamma   90.00
#
_symmetry.space_group_name_H-M   'P 1'
#
loop_
_entity.id
_entity.type
_entity.pdbx_description
1 polymer ?
#
loop_
_entity_poly.entity_id
_entity_poly.type
_entity_poly.pdbx_seq_one_letter_code
_entity_poly.pdbx_strand_id
1 'polypeptide(L)'
;MKKCSRCGKNADIFLVVDVDIAKKEIVLCKRCLKETLKFDTVRFTKAGVELLSAHMEFAEEITLNSTRFIANNLEILTLMPLAVQSALFEHDSFTKKRMINDIQKRQVYFLKQKLIKALEKEQYDIAKKIKEQIDNLEKQK
;
A
#
# COMPACT_ATOMS: atom_id res chain seq x y z
N MET A 1 -11.79 -13.76 18.37
CA MET A 1 -11.43 -14.02 16.95
C MET A 1 -12.64 -13.76 16.07
N LYS A 2 -12.58 -12.83 15.09
CA LYS A 2 -13.72 -12.68 14.17
C LYS A 2 -13.75 -13.83 13.16
N LYS A 3 -14.95 -14.14 12.66
CA LYS A 3 -15.19 -15.21 11.70
C LYS A 3 -15.12 -14.68 10.28
N CYS A 4 -14.58 -15.49 9.38
CA CYS A 4 -14.57 -15.24 7.95
C CYS A 4 -16.00 -15.02 7.46
N SER A 5 -16.24 -13.87 6.84
CA SER A 5 -17.56 -13.46 6.34
C SER A 5 -18.12 -14.43 5.28
N ARG A 6 -17.25 -15.20 4.61
CA ARG A 6 -17.63 -16.15 3.56
C ARG A 6 -17.95 -17.56 4.05
N CYS A 7 -17.14 -18.10 4.97
CA CYS A 7 -17.26 -19.52 5.36
C CYS A 7 -17.45 -19.76 6.86
N GLY A 8 -17.53 -18.71 7.68
CA GLY A 8 -17.75 -18.82 9.13
C GLY A 8 -16.58 -19.42 9.93
N LYS A 9 -15.50 -19.87 9.26
CA LYS A 9 -14.26 -20.30 9.91
C LYS A 9 -13.53 -19.11 10.52
N ASN A 10 -12.46 -19.36 11.27
CA ASN A 10 -11.63 -18.29 11.82
C ASN A 10 -11.03 -17.46 10.67
N ALA A 11 -11.10 -16.13 10.77
CA ALA A 11 -10.50 -15.25 9.80
C ALA A 11 -9.01 -15.03 10.13
N ASP A 12 -8.22 -14.90 9.07
CA ASP A 12 -6.78 -14.61 9.14
C ASP A 12 -6.52 -13.14 8.79
N ILE A 13 -7.44 -12.50 8.09
CA ILE A 13 -7.31 -11.15 7.53
C ILE A 13 -8.46 -10.29 8.03
N PHE A 14 -8.11 -9.12 8.55
CA PHE A 14 -9.05 -8.10 9.03
C PHE A 14 -8.62 -6.75 8.44
N LEU A 15 -9.39 -6.23 7.49
CA LEU A 15 -9.18 -4.91 6.91
C LEU A 15 -10.42 -4.06 7.17
N VAL A 16 -10.22 -2.79 7.53
CA VAL A 16 -11.28 -1.79 7.45
C VAL A 16 -10.91 -0.87 6.29
N VAL A 17 -11.76 -0.81 5.28
CA VAL A 17 -11.56 0.03 4.09
C VAL A 17 -12.63 1.11 4.05
N ASP A 18 -12.23 2.33 3.76
CA ASP A 18 -13.16 3.41 3.48
C ASP A 18 -13.54 3.37 2.00
N VAL A 19 -14.82 3.09 1.71
CA VAL A 19 -15.39 3.12 0.36
C VAL A 19 -16.52 4.13 0.38
N ASP A 20 -16.38 5.22 -0.39
CA ASP A 20 -17.39 6.29 -0.51
C ASP A 20 -17.88 6.80 0.85
N ILE A 21 -16.95 7.13 1.75
CA ILE A 21 -17.21 7.69 3.10
C ILE A 21 -17.76 6.63 4.09
N ALA A 22 -18.09 5.42 3.63
CA ALA A 22 -18.51 4.31 4.48
C ALA A 22 -17.34 3.38 4.85
N LYS A 23 -17.21 3.09 6.15
CA LYS A 23 -16.29 2.06 6.64
C LYS A 23 -16.85 0.68 6.33
N LYS A 24 -16.15 -0.09 5.50
CA LYS A 24 -16.45 -1.50 5.25
C LYS A 24 -15.39 -2.38 5.90
N GLU A 25 -15.84 -3.37 6.67
CA GLU A 25 -14.96 -4.38 7.23
C GLU A 25 -14.85 -5.58 6.27
N ILE A 26 -13.62 -5.91 5.88
CA ILE A 26 -13.27 -7.12 5.15
C ILE A 26 -12.66 -8.11 6.15
N VAL A 27 -13.35 -9.23 6.35
CA VAL A 27 -12.94 -10.26 7.31
C VAL A 27 -12.94 -11.61 6.62
N LEU A 28 -11.77 -12.14 6.26
CA LEU A 28 -11.64 -13.34 5.44
C LEU A 28 -10.58 -14.31 5.99
N CYS A 29 -10.75 -15.60 5.71
CA CYS A 29 -9.69 -16.60 5.86
C CYS A 29 -8.89 -16.72 4.56
N LYS A 30 -7.64 -17.20 4.65
CA LYS A 30 -6.73 -17.32 3.48
C LYS A 30 -7.35 -18.12 2.33
N ARG A 31 -8.07 -19.21 2.63
CA ARG A 31 -8.72 -20.03 1.59
C ARG A 31 -9.78 -19.25 0.83
N CYS A 32 -10.69 -18.59 1.55
CA CYS A 32 -11.78 -17.83 0.93
C CYS A 32 -11.27 -16.59 0.19
N LEU A 33 -10.19 -15.97 0.66
CA LEU A 33 -9.52 -14.92 -0.11
C LEU A 33 -9.01 -15.48 -1.45
N LYS A 34 -8.30 -16.60 -1.43
CA LYS A 34 -7.78 -17.25 -2.64
C LYS A 34 -8.90 -17.65 -3.61
N GLU A 35 -10.02 -18.16 -3.08
CA GLU A 35 -11.21 -18.48 -3.87
C GLU A 35 -11.88 -17.22 -4.44
N THR A 36 -12.02 -16.14 -3.66
CA THR A 36 -12.55 -14.85 -4.14
C THR A 36 -11.69 -14.29 -5.27
N LEU A 37 -10.36 -14.27 -5.10
CA LEU A 37 -9.42 -13.84 -6.14
C LEU A 37 -9.44 -14.73 -7.39
N LYS A 38 -9.90 -15.99 -7.27
CA LYS A 38 -9.90 -16.96 -8.37
C LYS A 38 -11.23 -17.03 -9.12
N PHE A 39 -12.36 -16.85 -8.42
CA PHE A 39 -13.69 -17.18 -8.93
C PHE A 39 -14.69 -16.03 -8.91
N ASP A 40 -14.53 -15.03 -8.04
CA ASP A 40 -15.43 -13.85 -8.02
C ASP A 40 -14.99 -12.77 -9.03
N THR A 41 -14.04 -13.10 -9.91
CA THR A 41 -13.41 -12.18 -10.85
C THR A 41 -14.26 -11.94 -12.10
N VAL A 42 -15.47 -11.43 -11.90
CA VAL A 42 -15.95 -10.42 -12.85
C VAL A 42 -15.40 -9.09 -12.30
N ARG A 43 -14.35 -8.55 -12.95
CA ARG A 43 -13.65 -7.26 -12.73
C ARG A 43 -12.21 -7.28 -12.19
N PHE A 44 -11.48 -8.40 -12.24
CA PHE A 44 -10.03 -8.39 -11.98
C PHE A 44 -9.28 -9.07 -13.13
N THR A 45 -8.25 -8.43 -13.68
CA THR A 45 -7.43 -9.05 -14.73
C THR A 45 -6.48 -10.09 -14.12
N LYS A 46 -6.23 -11.19 -14.82
CA LYS A 46 -5.26 -12.23 -14.41
C LYS A 46 -3.88 -11.62 -14.10
N ALA A 47 -3.44 -10.69 -14.95
CA ALA A 47 -2.20 -9.93 -14.77
C ALA A 47 -2.18 -9.11 -13.46
N GLY A 48 -3.31 -8.51 -13.08
CA GLY A 48 -3.43 -7.79 -11.80
C GLY A 48 -3.31 -8.69 -10.58
N VAL A 49 -3.86 -9.90 -10.64
CA VAL A 49 -3.76 -10.88 -9.54
C VAL A 49 -2.34 -11.44 -9.41
N GLU A 50 -1.68 -11.73 -10.53
CA GLU A 50 -0.26 -12.15 -10.55
C GLU A 50 0.65 -11.06 -9.98
N LEU A 51 0.41 -9.80 -10.37
CA LEU A 51 1.16 -8.66 -9.87
C LEU A 51 0.92 -8.41 -8.37
N LEU A 52 -0.31 -8.61 -7.87
CA LEU A 52 -0.61 -8.55 -6.44
C LEU A 52 0.15 -9.62 -5.65
N SER A 53 0.18 -10.86 -6.16
CA SER A 53 0.92 -11.95 -5.53
C SER A 53 2.42 -11.63 -5.42
N ALA A 54 3.02 -11.16 -6.51
CA ALA A 54 4.42 -10.74 -6.53
C ALA A 54 4.69 -9.58 -5.55
N HIS A 55 3.76 -8.62 -5.44
CA HIS A 55 3.88 -7.53 -4.45
C HIS A 55 3.78 -8.03 -3.01
N MET A 56 2.92 -9.02 -2.73
CA MET A 56 2.80 -9.62 -1.40
C MET A 56 4.09 -10.36 -0.99
N GLU A 57 4.67 -11.15 -1.90
CA GLU A 57 5.95 -11.84 -1.67
C GLU A 57 7.08 -10.82 -1.42
N PHE A 58 7.14 -9.77 -2.23
CA PHE A 58 8.11 -8.68 -2.06
C PHE A 58 7.93 -7.93 -0.73
N ALA A 59 6.68 -7.69 -0.31
CA ALA A 59 6.37 -7.04 0.96
C ALA A 59 6.73 -7.91 2.18
N GLU A 60 6.56 -9.23 2.09
CA GLU A 60 6.99 -10.18 3.12
C GLU A 60 8.53 -10.20 3.26
N GLU A 61 9.27 -10.19 2.15
CA GLU A 61 10.74 -10.09 2.17
C GLU A 61 11.25 -8.78 2.82
N ILE A 62 10.54 -7.67 2.60
CA ILE A 62 10.85 -6.37 3.22
C ILE A 62 10.69 -6.42 4.74
N THR A 63 9.66 -7.09 5.25
CA THR A 63 9.47 -7.25 6.69
C THR A 63 10.56 -8.09 7.35
N LEU A 64 11.24 -8.95 6.58
CA LEU A 64 12.33 -9.80 7.05
C LEU A 64 13.71 -9.12 6.99
N ASN A 65 13.94 -8.18 6.07
CA ASN A 65 15.24 -7.49 5.88
C ASN A 65 15.12 -5.96 6.06
N SER A 66 15.08 -5.51 7.31
CA SER A 66 14.26 -4.37 7.72
C SER A 66 14.79 -2.94 7.50
N THR A 67 16.00 -2.69 6.99
CA THR A 67 16.48 -1.28 6.83
C THR A 67 17.23 -0.97 5.55
N ARG A 68 18.20 -1.81 5.13
CA ARG A 68 19.00 -1.56 3.92
C ARG A 68 18.18 -1.76 2.63
N PHE A 69 17.28 -2.74 2.64
CA PHE A 69 16.42 -3.05 1.50
C PHE A 69 15.36 -1.97 1.24
N ILE A 70 14.72 -1.45 2.30
CA ILE A 70 13.74 -0.36 2.20
C ILE A 70 14.37 0.90 1.61
N ALA A 71 15.61 1.22 2.01
CA ALA A 71 16.33 2.39 1.49
C ALA A 71 16.63 2.28 -0.01
N ASN A 72 16.97 1.08 -0.50
CA ASN A 72 17.36 0.85 -1.88
C ASN A 72 16.17 0.62 -2.83
N ASN A 73 15.00 0.27 -2.32
CA ASN A 73 13.83 -0.11 -3.13
C ASN A 73 12.63 0.84 -2.93
N LEU A 74 12.88 2.08 -2.52
CA LEU A 74 11.86 3.07 -2.17
C LEU A 74 10.86 3.33 -3.32
N GLU A 75 11.39 3.38 -4.54
CA GLU A 75 10.61 3.64 -5.75
C GLU A 75 9.67 2.47 -6.05
N ILE A 76 10.16 1.23 -5.91
CA ILE A 76 9.36 0.01 -6.05
C ILE A 76 8.26 -0.01 -4.98
N LEU A 77 8.59 0.30 -3.73
CA LEU A 77 7.64 0.39 -2.62
C LEU A 77 6.54 1.45 -2.81
N THR A 78 6.84 2.49 -3.56
CA THR A 78 5.90 3.58 -3.86
C THR A 78 5.03 3.25 -5.07
N LEU A 79 5.61 2.66 -6.13
CA LEU A 79 4.97 2.50 -7.43
C LEU A 79 4.29 1.14 -7.63
N MET A 80 4.85 0.05 -7.09
CA MET A 80 4.32 -1.30 -7.28
C MET A 80 2.86 -1.47 -6.81
N PRO A 81 2.42 -0.94 -5.64
CA PRO A 81 1.00 -0.98 -5.25
C PRO A 81 0.06 -0.27 -6.23
N LEU A 82 0.54 0.75 -6.95
CA LEU A 82 -0.26 1.48 -7.94
C LEU A 82 -0.34 0.71 -9.25
N ALA A 83 0.74 0.03 -9.63
CA ALA A 83 0.74 -0.90 -10.75
C ALA A 83 -0.24 -2.05 -10.47
N VAL A 84 -0.26 -2.58 -9.25
CA VAL A 84 -1.24 -3.56 -8.78
C VAL A 84 -2.67 -3.02 -8.88
N GLN A 85 -2.94 -1.83 -8.34
CA GLN A 85 -4.28 -1.22 -8.44
C GLN A 85 -4.70 -0.98 -9.90
N SER A 86 -3.78 -0.54 -10.75
CA SER A 86 -4.07 -0.26 -12.17
C SER A 86 -4.34 -1.54 -12.96
N ALA A 87 -3.64 -2.63 -12.64
CA ALA A 87 -3.84 -3.91 -13.29
C ALA A 87 -5.07 -4.66 -12.74
N LEU A 88 -5.44 -4.44 -11.48
CA LEU A 88 -6.59 -5.08 -10.85
C LEU A 88 -7.92 -4.44 -11.21
N PHE A 89 -8.02 -3.10 -11.24
CA PHE A 89 -9.31 -2.41 -11.33
C PHE A 89 -9.48 -1.66 -12.66
N GLU A 90 -10.72 -1.61 -13.16
CA GLU A 90 -11.09 -0.73 -14.27
C GLU A 90 -10.84 0.74 -13.90
N HIS A 91 -10.37 1.52 -14.88
CA HIS A 91 -10.12 2.94 -14.69
C HIS A 91 -11.41 3.75 -14.81
N ASP A 92 -11.63 4.64 -13.84
CA ASP A 92 -12.66 5.68 -13.90
C ASP A 92 -12.02 7.07 -14.06
N SER A 93 -12.86 8.10 -14.20
CA SER A 93 -12.42 9.49 -14.37
C SER A 93 -11.60 10.04 -13.19
N PHE A 94 -11.64 9.40 -12.02
CA PHE A 94 -10.91 9.80 -10.81
C PHE A 94 -9.69 8.94 -10.52
N THR A 95 -9.46 7.84 -11.26
CA THR A 95 -8.34 6.91 -10.99
C THR A 95 -7.00 7.63 -10.96
N LYS A 96 -6.73 8.52 -11.92
CA LYS A 96 -5.48 9.31 -11.96
C LYS A 96 -5.30 10.16 -10.70
N LYS A 97 -6.36 10.84 -10.23
CA LYS A 97 -6.33 11.67 -9.02
C LYS A 97 -6.07 10.82 -7.76
N ARG A 98 -6.73 9.65 -7.65
CA ARG A 98 -6.51 8.72 -6.54
C ARG A 98 -5.07 8.20 -6.51
N MET A 99 -4.52 7.81 -7.66
CA MET A 99 -3.14 7.34 -7.77
C MET A 99 -2.13 8.41 -7.37
N ILE A 100 -2.27 9.65 -7.88
CA ILE A 100 -1.38 10.76 -7.52
C ILE A 100 -1.41 11.02 -6.00
N ASN A 101 -2.60 11.05 -5.41
CA ASN A 101 -2.75 11.24 -3.96
C ASN A 101 -2.07 10.11 -3.16
N ASP A 102 -2.16 8.86 -3.63
CA ASP A 102 -1.56 7.72 -2.93
C ASP A 102 -0.03 7.73 -3.07
N ILE A 103 0.53 8.10 -4.24
CA ILE A 103 1.97 8.36 -4.43
C ILE A 103 2.46 9.39 -3.42
N GLN A 104 1.81 10.55 -3.38
CA GLN A 104 2.22 11.66 -2.50
C GLN A 104 2.19 11.25 -1.02
N LYS A 105 1.12 10.56 -0.58
CA LYS A 105 1.01 10.06 0.80
C LYS A 105 2.16 9.11 1.16
N ARG A 106 2.50 8.18 0.27
CA ARG A 106 3.60 7.22 0.47
C ARG A 106 4.96 7.92 0.50
N GLN A 107 5.20 8.85 -0.42
CA GLN A 107 6.43 9.66 -0.44
C GLN A 107 6.60 10.44 0.87
N VAL A 108 5.54 11.10 1.35
CA VAL A 108 5.55 11.83 2.62
C VAL A 108 5.84 10.89 3.79
N TYR A 109 5.22 9.72 3.85
CA TYR A 109 5.49 8.72 4.89
C TYR A 109 6.98 8.37 4.94
N PHE A 110 7.60 8.07 3.81
CA PHE A 110 9.01 7.71 3.76
C PHE A 110 9.95 8.88 4.09
N LEU A 111 9.62 10.09 3.63
CA LEU A 111 10.38 11.28 3.98
C LEU A 111 10.33 11.54 5.49
N LYS A 112 9.17 11.33 6.15
CA LYS A 112 9.05 11.42 7.61
C LYS A 112 9.95 10.41 8.32
N GLN A 113 10.03 9.16 7.82
CA GLN A 113 10.96 8.16 8.37
C GLN A 113 12.43 8.58 8.19
N LYS A 114 12.79 9.15 7.03
CA LYS A 114 14.15 9.67 6.79
C LYS A 114 14.46 10.87 7.69
N LEU A 115 13.49 11.76 7.91
CA LEU A 115 13.63 12.92 8.79
C LEU A 115 13.95 12.50 10.23
N ILE A 116 13.20 11.54 10.77
CA ILE A 116 13.44 10.99 12.12
C ILE A 116 14.89 10.50 12.23
N LYS A 117 15.34 9.68 11.28
CA LYS A 117 16.72 9.16 11.27
C LYS A 117 17.78 10.24 11.14
N ALA A 118 17.53 11.32 10.40
CA ALA A 118 18.45 12.44 10.26
C ALA A 118 18.56 13.23 11.58
N LEU A 119 17.43 13.44 12.26
CA LEU A 119 17.39 14.11 13.57
C LEU A 119 18.09 13.29 14.66
N GLU A 120 17.88 11.98 14.71
CA GLU A 120 18.57 11.05 15.63
C GLU A 120 20.10 11.07 15.46
N LYS A 121 20.58 11.36 14.25
CA LYS A 121 22.00 11.46 13.92
C LYS A 121 22.55 12.89 13.97
N GLU A 122 21.75 13.84 14.46
CA GLU A 122 22.10 15.26 14.54
C GLU A 122 22.48 15.87 13.17
N GLN A 123 21.98 15.30 12.08
CA GLN A 123 22.21 15.76 10.70
C GLN A 123 21.23 16.87 10.33
N TYR A 124 21.32 18.02 10.99
CA TYR A 124 20.31 19.08 10.88
C TYR A 124 20.15 19.68 9.48
N ASP A 125 21.23 19.81 8.70
CA ASP A 125 21.16 20.31 7.32
C ASP A 125 20.36 19.36 6.41
N ILE A 126 20.54 18.06 6.60
CA ILE A 126 19.81 17.02 5.87
C ILE A 126 18.35 17.01 6.34
N ALA A 127 18.11 17.09 7.65
CA ALA A 127 16.76 17.16 8.23
C ALA A 127 15.98 18.37 7.70
N LYS A 128 16.61 19.53 7.58
CA LYS A 128 16.00 20.75 7.02
C LYS A 128 15.56 20.54 5.57
N LYS A 129 16.44 20.00 4.71
CA LYS A 129 16.11 19.69 3.31
C LYS A 129 14.95 18.70 3.18
N ILE A 130 14.93 17.65 4.02
CA ILE A 130 13.84 16.67 4.03
C ILE A 130 12.51 17.33 4.46
N LYS A 131 12.55 18.23 5.45
CA LYS A 131 11.36 18.96 5.90
C LYS A 131 10.79 19.86 4.80
N GLU A 132 11.65 20.58 4.08
CA GLU A 132 11.24 21.39 2.92
C GLU A 132 10.58 20.54 1.82
N GLN A 133 11.10 19.32 1.56
CA GLN A 133 10.47 18.38 0.63
C GLN A 133 9.08 17.92 1.07
N ILE A 134 8.89 17.65 2.38
CA ILE A 134 7.58 17.28 2.93
C ILE A 134 6.61 18.45 2.77
N ASP A 135 7.01 19.65 3.17
CA ASP A 135 6.15 20.84 3.11
C ASP A 135 5.72 21.15 1.66
N ASN A 136 6.62 20.98 0.69
CA ASN A 136 6.30 21.16 -0.73
C ASN A 136 5.30 20.13 -1.25
N LEU A 137 5.39 18.87 -0.82
CA LEU A 137 4.44 17.82 -1.21
C LEU A 137 3.08 18.00 -0.54
N GLU A 138 3.03 18.47 0.71
CA GLU A 138 1.78 18.69 1.45
C GLU A 138 1.03 19.95 0.95
N LYS A 139 1.72 20.95 0.39
CA LYS A 139 1.12 22.15 -0.23
C LYS A 139 0.45 21.91 -1.59
N GLN A 140 0.68 20.76 -2.23
CA GLN A 140 0.06 20.41 -3.52
C GLN A 140 -1.36 19.80 -3.39
N LYS A 141 -1.93 19.77 -2.18
CA LYS A 141 -3.30 19.32 -1.89
C LYS A 141 -4.33 20.41 -2.18
#